data_AF-H1LUV0-F1
#
_entry.id   AF-H1LUV0-F1
#
_cell.length_a   1.000
_cell.length_b   1.000
_cell.length_c   1.000
_cell.angle_alpha   90.00
_cell.angle_beta   90.00
_cell.angle_gamma   90.00
#
_symmetry.space_group_name_H-M   'P 1'
#
loop_
_entity.id
_entity.type
_entity.pdbx_description
1 polymer ?
#
loop_
_entity_poly.entity_id
_entity_poly.type
_entity_poly.pdbx_seq_one_letter_code
_entity_poly.pdbx_strand_id
1 'polypeptide(L)'
;MTAIFYVINLTLIELTEYLCYNSITTTGESFMIEKKLRGYILPNILATTGTSCYVLADTVFISMAEGANGITGLNLVLPIFAITFAIGAMIGIGSATKYTLLKSLGDKNSADKYFSNSFICTLLLSLPFLIQGIFVPDVVLRIFGADEVIVNVTHTYARIILCFSPFFMLNLHLPLL
;
A
#
# COMPACT_ATOMS: atom_id res chain seq x y z
N MET A 1 -12.92 -6.33 -4.07
CA MET A 1 -12.25 -7.60 -4.48
C MET A 1 -11.49 -7.48 -5.81
N THR A 2 -12.06 -6.84 -6.84
CA THR A 2 -11.41 -6.63 -8.15
C THR A 2 -10.20 -5.67 -8.14
N ALA A 3 -10.21 -4.61 -7.34
CA ALA A 3 -9.10 -3.64 -7.29
C ALA A 3 -7.79 -4.23 -6.72
N ILE A 4 -7.89 -5.08 -5.70
CA ILE A 4 -6.73 -5.77 -5.11
C ILE A 4 -6.18 -6.81 -6.10
N PHE A 5 -7.05 -7.53 -6.81
CA PHE A 5 -6.66 -8.47 -7.86
C PHE A 5 -5.98 -7.77 -9.05
N TYR A 6 -6.37 -6.51 -9.35
CA TYR A 6 -5.81 -5.70 -10.42
C TYR A 6 -4.43 -5.13 -10.07
N VAL A 7 -4.24 -4.62 -8.85
CA VAL A 7 -2.93 -4.17 -8.36
C VAL A 7 -1.94 -5.34 -8.28
N ILE A 8 -2.38 -6.52 -7.84
CA ILE A 8 -1.57 -7.74 -7.83
C ILE A 8 -1.19 -8.20 -9.25
N ASN A 9 -2.12 -8.15 -10.22
CA ASN A 9 -1.81 -8.46 -11.62
C ASN A 9 -0.83 -7.46 -12.24
N LEU A 10 -1.00 -6.16 -11.98
CA LEU A 10 -0.15 -5.12 -12.57
C LEU A 10 1.30 -5.21 -12.06
N THR A 11 1.47 -5.48 -10.76
CA THR A 11 2.81 -5.64 -10.16
C THR A 11 3.50 -6.93 -10.62
N LEU A 12 2.74 -8.02 -10.81
CA LEU A 12 3.25 -9.27 -11.39
C LEU A 12 3.64 -9.08 -12.87
N ILE A 13 2.85 -8.36 -13.67
CA ILE A 13 3.11 -8.11 -15.09
C ILE A 13 4.37 -7.27 -15.28
N GLU A 14 4.53 -6.15 -14.55
CA GLU A 14 5.74 -5.31 -14.64
C GLU A 14 7.01 -6.06 -14.21
N LEU A 15 6.93 -6.88 -13.15
CA LEU A 15 8.08 -7.69 -12.70
C LEU A 15 8.43 -8.80 -13.72
N THR A 16 7.42 -9.37 -14.40
CA THR A 16 7.63 -10.44 -15.40
C THR A 16 8.19 -9.87 -16.71
N GLU A 17 7.72 -8.71 -17.17
CA GLU A 17 8.28 -8.01 -18.35
C GLU A 17 9.72 -7.53 -18.10
N TYR A 18 10.00 -6.98 -16.91
CA TYR A 18 11.34 -6.50 -16.57
C TYR A 18 12.37 -7.64 -16.49
N LEU A 19 11.95 -8.81 -15.97
CA LEU A 19 12.80 -10.00 -15.91
C LEU A 19 12.97 -10.68 -17.28
N CYS A 20 11.93 -10.67 -18.13
CA CYS A 20 12.00 -11.20 -19.49
C CYS A 20 12.98 -10.40 -20.36
N TYR A 21 12.92 -9.06 -20.29
CA TYR A 21 13.84 -8.18 -21.04
C TYR A 21 15.31 -8.42 -20.69
N ASN A 22 15.63 -8.67 -19.42
CA ASN A 22 17.02 -8.82 -18.97
C ASN A 22 17.59 -10.24 -19.19
N SER A 23 16.73 -11.26 -19.31
CA SER A 23 17.13 -12.67 -19.46
C SER A 23 17.75 -13.05 -20.83
N ILE A 24 17.68 -12.16 -21.83
CA ILE A 24 18.11 -12.47 -23.21
C ILE A 24 19.64 -12.27 -23.40
N THR A 25 20.37 -11.68 -22.44
CA THR A 25 21.73 -11.16 -22.72
C THR A 25 22.95 -11.89 -22.13
N THR A 26 22.85 -12.89 -21.24
CA THR A 26 24.08 -13.53 -20.67
C THR A 26 23.94 -15.01 -20.27
N THR A 27 24.37 -15.90 -21.16
CA THR A 27 24.28 -17.37 -21.03
C THR A 27 25.26 -18.02 -20.03
N GLY A 28 26.18 -17.25 -19.43
CA GLY A 28 27.18 -17.74 -18.45
C GLY A 28 26.83 -17.48 -16.98
N GLU A 29 25.86 -16.61 -16.69
CA GLU A 29 25.47 -16.21 -15.33
C GLU A 29 24.22 -16.95 -14.78
N SER A 30 23.60 -17.82 -15.58
CA SER A 30 22.29 -18.41 -15.30
C SER A 30 22.16 -19.14 -13.95
N PHE A 31 23.20 -19.84 -13.47
CA PHE A 31 23.11 -20.60 -12.21
C PHE A 31 23.11 -19.70 -10.95
N MET A 32 23.88 -18.60 -10.96
CA MET A 32 23.88 -17.62 -9.87
C MET A 32 22.62 -16.77 -9.88
N ILE A 33 22.11 -16.45 -11.08
CA ILE A 33 20.83 -15.75 -11.24
C ILE A 33 19.68 -16.63 -10.72
N GLU A 34 19.60 -17.91 -11.08
CA GLU A 34 18.53 -18.80 -10.60
C GLU A 34 18.48 -18.94 -9.07
N LYS A 35 19.63 -19.03 -8.39
CA LYS A 35 19.68 -19.12 -6.92
C LYS A 35 19.21 -17.83 -6.28
N LYS A 36 19.62 -16.68 -6.82
CA LYS A 36 19.23 -15.35 -6.33
C LYS A 36 17.75 -15.07 -6.62
N LEU A 37 17.27 -15.50 -7.79
CA LEU A 37 15.88 -15.38 -8.23
C LEU A 37 14.96 -16.24 -7.36
N ARG A 38 15.31 -17.50 -7.07
CA ARG A 38 14.57 -18.35 -6.12
C ARG A 38 14.50 -17.72 -4.72
N GLY A 39 15.61 -17.13 -4.26
CA GLY A 39 15.67 -16.41 -2.99
C GLY A 39 14.79 -15.16 -2.92
N TYR A 40 14.45 -14.55 -4.06
CA TYR A 40 13.58 -13.36 -4.15
C TYR A 40 12.11 -13.70 -4.41
N ILE A 41 11.85 -14.61 -5.37
CA ILE A 41 10.51 -14.96 -5.81
C ILE A 41 9.76 -15.71 -4.70
N LEU A 42 10.41 -16.66 -4.02
CA LEU A 42 9.76 -17.47 -2.99
C LEU A 42 9.20 -16.62 -1.83
N PRO A 43 9.96 -15.71 -1.19
CA PRO A 43 9.40 -14.85 -0.15
C PRO A 43 8.35 -13.86 -0.68
N ASN A 44 8.45 -13.39 -1.93
CA ASN A 44 7.44 -12.51 -2.52
C ASN A 44 6.09 -13.25 -2.74
N ILE A 45 6.12 -14.46 -3.29
CA ILE A 45 4.93 -15.31 -3.45
C ILE A 45 4.31 -15.63 -2.09
N LEU A 46 5.13 -15.96 -1.09
CA LEU A 46 4.65 -16.21 0.28
C LEU A 46 4.01 -14.96 0.89
N ALA A 47 4.61 -13.78 0.71
CA ALA A 47 4.06 -12.51 1.22
C ALA A 47 2.72 -12.15 0.57
N THR A 48 2.61 -12.28 -0.75
CA THR A 48 1.38 -11.99 -1.50
C THR A 48 0.27 -13.00 -1.22
N THR A 49 0.62 -14.29 -1.05
CA THR A 49 -0.33 -15.34 -0.63
C THR A 49 -0.83 -15.10 0.79
N GLY A 50 0.08 -14.78 1.72
CA GLY A 50 -0.27 -14.44 3.11
C GLY A 50 -1.19 -13.22 3.18
N THR A 51 -0.91 -12.18 2.40
CA THR A 51 -1.76 -10.99 2.31
C THR A 51 -3.17 -11.34 1.80
N SER A 52 -3.28 -12.20 0.79
CA SER A 52 -4.57 -12.64 0.26
C SER A 52 -5.37 -13.45 1.29
N CYS A 53 -4.71 -14.34 2.02
CA CYS A 53 -5.33 -15.12 3.11
C CYS A 53 -5.81 -14.20 4.25
N TYR A 54 -5.02 -13.19 4.61
CA TYR A 54 -5.39 -12.18 5.59
C TYR A 54 -6.66 -11.41 5.18
N VAL A 55 -6.72 -10.92 3.93
CA VAL A 55 -7.90 -10.19 3.43
C VAL A 55 -9.16 -11.08 3.42
N LEU A 56 -9.03 -12.36 3.06
CA LEU A 56 -10.14 -13.31 3.12
C LEU A 56 -10.61 -13.54 4.56
N ALA A 57 -9.68 -13.77 5.48
CA ALA A 57 -10.00 -13.93 6.90
C ALA A 57 -10.71 -12.69 7.45
N ASP A 58 -10.17 -11.49 7.21
CA ASP A 58 -10.76 -10.20 7.62
C ASP A 58 -12.20 -10.07 7.12
N THR A 59 -12.43 -10.33 5.82
CA THR A 59 -13.76 -10.27 5.21
C THR A 59 -14.72 -11.29 5.82
N VAL A 60 -14.26 -12.52 6.07
CA VAL A 60 -15.07 -13.58 6.70
C VAL A 60 -15.48 -13.17 8.12
N PHE A 61 -14.56 -12.67 8.94
CA PHE A 61 -14.89 -12.23 10.30
C PHE A 61 -15.88 -11.05 10.29
N ILE A 62 -15.70 -10.07 9.40
CA ILE A 62 -16.63 -8.93 9.27
C ILE A 62 -18.02 -9.40 8.84
N SER A 63 -18.09 -10.31 7.85
CA SER A 63 -19.36 -10.87 7.39
C SER A 63 -20.07 -11.71 8.44
N MET A 64 -19.34 -12.40 9.31
CA MET A 64 -19.93 -13.15 10.42
C MET A 64 -20.43 -12.24 11.54
N ALA A 65 -19.75 -11.11 11.79
CA ALA A 65 -20.12 -10.16 12.83
C ALA A 65 -21.34 -9.30 12.45
N GLU A 66 -21.35 -8.74 11.24
CA GLU A 66 -22.29 -7.69 10.80
C GLU A 66 -23.05 -8.05 9.51
N GLY A 67 -22.88 -9.27 9.00
CA GLY A 67 -23.62 -9.76 7.83
C GLY A 67 -23.37 -8.97 6.55
N ALA A 68 -24.44 -8.77 5.76
CA ALA A 68 -24.40 -8.02 4.52
C ALA A 68 -24.06 -6.54 4.71
N ASN A 69 -24.43 -5.96 5.86
CA ASN A 69 -24.15 -4.55 6.18
C ASN A 69 -22.65 -4.33 6.39
N GLY A 70 -21.97 -5.27 7.07
CA GLY A 70 -20.52 -5.22 7.27
C GLY A 70 -19.73 -5.26 5.95
N ILE A 71 -20.10 -6.17 5.03
CA ILE A 71 -19.45 -6.25 3.71
C ILE A 71 -19.73 -4.98 2.88
N THR A 72 -20.94 -4.44 2.96
CA THR A 72 -21.30 -3.20 2.27
C THR A 72 -20.48 -2.02 2.78
N GLY A 73 -20.33 -1.91 4.11
CA GLY A 73 -19.45 -0.94 4.75
C GLY A 73 -17.98 -1.07 4.32
N LEU A 74 -17.46 -2.31 4.30
CA LEU A 74 -16.11 -2.58 3.82
C LEU A 74 -15.89 -2.08 2.39
N ASN A 75 -16.81 -2.38 1.48
CA ASN A 75 -16.74 -1.93 0.08
C ASN A 75 -16.75 -0.41 -0.06
N LEU A 76 -17.41 0.30 0.86
CA LEU A 76 -17.43 1.75 0.91
C LEU A 76 -16.11 2.35 1.39
N VAL A 77 -15.40 1.65 2.29
CA VAL A 77 -14.12 2.09 2.82
C VAL A 77 -12.96 1.80 1.87
N LEU A 78 -13.08 0.79 1.00
CA LEU A 78 -12.06 0.48 -0.01
C LEU A 78 -11.59 1.68 -0.86
N PRO A 79 -12.47 2.53 -1.44
CA PRO A 79 -12.01 3.70 -2.19
C PRO A 79 -11.33 4.75 -1.30
N ILE A 80 -11.74 4.92 -0.05
CA ILE A 80 -11.08 5.80 0.93
C ILE A 80 -9.65 5.31 1.18
N PHE A 81 -9.50 4.00 1.42
CA PHE A 81 -8.20 3.36 1.57
C PHE A 81 -7.34 3.50 0.30
N ALA A 82 -7.92 3.30 -0.88
CA ALA A 82 -7.21 3.39 -2.15
C ALA A 82 -6.64 4.80 -2.40
N ILE A 83 -7.40 5.86 -2.10
CA ILE A 83 -6.92 7.25 -2.24
C ILE A 83 -5.78 7.51 -1.26
N THR A 84 -5.93 7.10 0.00
CA THR A 84 -4.91 7.24 1.03
C THR A 84 -3.63 6.50 0.64
N PHE A 85 -3.78 5.26 0.18
CA PHE A 85 -2.69 4.43 -0.34
C PHE A 85 -2.01 5.09 -1.53
N ALA A 86 -2.76 5.57 -2.52
CA ALA A 86 -2.22 6.16 -3.74
C ALA A 86 -1.35 7.39 -3.45
N ILE A 87 -1.79 8.25 -2.53
CA ILE A 87 -1.02 9.43 -2.12
C ILE A 87 0.27 9.00 -1.41
N GLY A 88 0.18 8.03 -0.50
CA GLY A 88 1.35 7.48 0.19
C GLY A 88 2.35 6.84 -0.78
N ALA A 89 1.84 6.04 -1.73
CA ALA A 89 2.63 5.38 -2.77
C ALA A 89 3.30 6.40 -3.71
N MET A 90 2.60 7.45 -4.12
CA MET A 90 3.14 8.50 -4.97
C MET A 90 4.38 9.15 -4.35
N ILE A 91 4.34 9.48 -3.04
CA ILE A 91 5.47 10.11 -2.36
C ILE A 91 6.53 9.08 -1.97
N GLY A 92 6.15 7.93 -1.44
CA GLY A 92 7.08 6.88 -1.02
C GLY A 92 7.90 6.33 -2.19
N ILE A 93 7.24 5.88 -3.26
CA ILE A 93 7.91 5.36 -4.45
C ILE A 93 8.67 6.48 -5.17
N GLY A 94 8.06 7.66 -5.33
CA GLY A 94 8.71 8.80 -6.00
C GLY A 94 9.97 9.28 -5.29
N SER A 95 9.96 9.32 -3.96
CA SER A 95 11.15 9.64 -3.16
C SER A 95 12.19 8.53 -3.18
N ALA A 96 11.78 7.26 -3.15
CA ALA A 96 12.67 6.11 -3.27
C ALA A 96 13.47 6.12 -4.58
N THR A 97 12.82 6.42 -5.70
CA THR A 97 13.48 6.53 -7.02
C THR A 97 14.54 7.62 -7.00
N LYS A 98 14.20 8.82 -6.50
CA LYS A 98 15.12 9.96 -6.47
C LYS A 98 16.28 9.75 -5.48
N TYR A 99 16.00 9.15 -4.32
CA TYR A 99 17.00 8.75 -3.33
C TYR A 99 18.02 7.78 -3.93
N THR A 100 17.54 6.72 -4.60
CA THR A 100 18.39 5.71 -5.22
C THR A 100 19.25 6.31 -6.35
N LEU A 101 18.69 7.22 -7.14
CA LEU A 101 19.43 7.92 -8.20
C LEU A 101 20.59 8.77 -7.63
N LEU A 102 20.31 9.62 -6.64
CA LEU A 102 21.32 10.48 -6.00
C LEU A 102 22.42 9.66 -5.31
N LYS A 103 22.02 8.59 -4.61
CA LYS A 103 22.95 7.66 -3.96
C LYS A 103 23.84 6.95 -4.98
N SER A 104 23.31 6.60 -6.15
CA SER A 104 24.07 5.99 -7.25
C SER A 104 25.07 6.95 -7.90
N LEU A 105 24.78 8.26 -7.88
CA LEU A 105 25.69 9.32 -8.34
C LEU A 105 26.77 9.69 -7.31
N GLY A 106 26.76 9.08 -6.12
CA GLY A 106 27.72 9.33 -5.04
C GLY A 106 27.40 10.52 -4.12
N ASP A 107 26.30 11.25 -4.37
CA ASP A 107 25.88 12.40 -3.54
C ASP A 107 24.93 11.96 -2.41
N LYS A 108 25.52 11.30 -1.40
CA LYS A 108 24.78 10.80 -0.23
C LYS A 108 24.17 11.92 0.61
N ASN A 109 24.85 13.06 0.73
CA ASN A 109 24.39 14.19 1.55
C ASN A 109 23.10 14.80 1.00
N SER A 110 23.01 14.95 -0.33
CA SER A 110 21.78 15.40 -0.97
C SER A 110 20.68 14.33 -0.87
N ALA A 111 21.03 13.04 -1.06
CA ALA A 111 20.06 11.94 -0.96
C ALA A 111 19.35 11.92 0.41
N ASP A 112 20.10 12.00 1.51
CA ASP A 112 19.55 11.95 2.87
C ASP A 112 18.70 13.19 3.22
N LYS A 113 19.09 14.37 2.69
CA LYS A 113 18.28 15.59 2.80
C LYS A 113 16.95 15.46 2.06
N TYR A 114 16.97 14.91 0.85
CA TYR A 114 15.75 14.67 0.07
C TYR A 114 14.83 13.66 0.75
N PHE A 115 15.38 12.58 1.31
CA PHE A 115 14.63 11.60 2.07
C PHE A 115 13.95 12.24 3.29
N SER A 116 14.72 12.97 4.10
CA SER A 116 14.21 13.64 5.31
C SER A 116 13.10 14.64 4.97
N ASN A 117 13.27 15.42 3.89
CA ASN A 117 12.25 16.36 3.45
C ASN A 117 10.97 15.64 2.97
N SER A 118 11.11 14.57 2.18
CA SER A 118 9.97 13.76 1.72
C SER A 118 9.21 13.11 2.88
N PHE A 119 9.93 12.65 3.89
CA PHE A 119 9.36 12.08 5.11
C PHE A 119 8.49 13.11 5.85
N ILE A 120 9.00 14.32 6.03
CA ILE A 120 8.26 15.43 6.66
C ILE A 120 7.04 15.83 5.82
N CYS A 121 7.20 15.92 4.49
CA CYS A 121 6.07 16.19 3.58
C CYS A 121 4.97 15.12 3.67
N THR A 122 5.35 13.84 3.73
CA THR A 122 4.40 12.73 3.90
C THR A 122 3.66 12.83 5.23
N LEU A 123 4.38 13.12 6.32
CA LEU A 123 3.78 13.32 7.64
C LEU A 123 2.74 14.45 7.59
N LEU A 124 3.10 15.61 7.00
CA LEU A 124 2.20 16.75 6.85
C LEU A 124 0.97 16.42 6.00
N LEU A 125 1.14 15.64 4.93
CA LEU A 125 0.04 15.26 4.04
C LEU A 125 -0.88 14.20 4.65
N SER A 126 -0.38 13.41 5.61
CA SER A 126 -1.17 12.41 6.34
C SER A 126 -2.02 13.00 7.48
N LEU A 127 -1.62 14.15 8.03
CA LEU A 127 -2.37 14.85 9.09
C LEU A 127 -3.85 15.13 8.77
N PRO A 128 -4.23 15.63 7.57
CA PRO A 128 -5.65 15.84 7.26
C PRO A 128 -6.47 14.55 7.32
N PHE A 129 -5.91 13.40 6.90
CA PHE A 129 -6.59 12.10 7.00
C PHE A 129 -6.78 11.66 8.45
N LEU A 130 -5.75 11.87 9.30
CA LEU A 130 -5.85 11.59 10.72
C LEU A 130 -6.88 12.49 11.42
N ILE A 131 -6.90 13.78 11.10
CA ILE A 131 -7.88 14.73 11.66
C ILE A 131 -9.30 14.34 11.24
N GLN A 132 -9.51 13.98 9.97
CA GLN A 132 -10.80 13.49 9.48
C GLN A 132 -11.24 12.22 10.22
N GLY A 133 -10.33 11.29 10.50
CA GLY A 133 -10.61 10.09 11.28
C GLY A 133 -11.02 10.35 12.72
N ILE A 134 -10.42 11.34 13.38
CA ILE A 134 -10.70 11.65 14.80
C ILE A 134 -12.00 12.43 14.97
N PHE A 135 -12.21 13.47 14.14
CA PHE A 135 -13.28 14.43 14.38
C PHE A 135 -14.55 14.13 13.59
N VAL A 136 -14.44 13.60 12.36
CA VAL A 136 -15.61 13.51 11.46
C VAL A 136 -15.59 12.27 10.54
N PRO A 137 -15.40 11.05 11.08
CA PRO A 137 -15.42 9.82 10.26
C PRO A 137 -16.77 9.59 9.57
N ASP A 138 -17.89 9.98 10.20
CA ASP A 138 -19.24 9.80 9.65
C ASP A 138 -19.49 10.62 8.39
N VAL A 139 -18.99 11.86 8.33
CA VAL A 139 -19.16 12.72 7.15
C VAL A 139 -18.38 12.18 5.97
N VAL A 140 -17.18 11.64 6.21
CA VAL A 140 -16.42 10.95 5.16
C VAL A 140 -17.23 9.77 4.63
N LEU A 141 -17.79 8.92 5.50
CA LEU A 141 -18.62 7.78 5.08
C LEU A 141 -19.87 8.22 4.29
N ARG A 142 -20.55 9.29 4.73
CA ARG A 142 -21.73 9.84 4.02
C ARG A 142 -21.39 10.39 2.64
N ILE A 143 -20.22 11.03 2.46
CA ILE A 143 -19.76 11.51 1.15
C ILE A 143 -19.58 10.35 0.16
N PHE A 144 -19.13 9.19 0.64
CA PHE A 144 -18.96 8.00 -0.19
C PHE A 144 -20.28 7.24 -0.42
N GLY A 145 -21.38 7.63 0.22
CA GLY A 145 -22.72 7.09 0.00
C GLY A 145 -23.22 6.14 1.09
N ALA A 146 -22.66 6.18 2.31
CA ALA A 146 -23.21 5.42 3.44
C ALA A 146 -24.59 5.95 3.85
N ASP A 147 -25.53 5.05 4.08
CA ASP A 147 -26.77 5.35 4.82
C ASP A 147 -26.51 5.29 6.35
N GLU A 148 -27.52 5.61 7.16
CA GLU A 148 -27.32 5.68 8.62
C GLU A 148 -27.00 4.33 9.26
N VAL A 149 -27.50 3.23 8.68
CA VAL A 149 -27.24 1.87 9.16
C VAL A 149 -25.79 1.49 8.88
N ILE A 150 -25.31 1.73 7.66
CA ILE A 150 -23.93 1.44 7.24
C ILE A 150 -22.94 2.35 7.97
N VAL A 151 -23.28 3.63 8.20
CA VAL A 151 -22.45 4.53 9.02
C VAL A 151 -22.25 3.93 10.42
N ASN A 152 -23.32 3.51 11.09
CA ASN A 152 -23.21 2.99 12.45
C ASN A 152 -22.34 1.72 12.54
N VAL A 153 -22.48 0.81 11.57
CA VAL A 153 -21.68 -0.43 11.50
C VAL A 153 -20.22 -0.16 11.14
N THR A 154 -19.96 0.82 10.27
CA THR A 154 -18.63 1.06 9.68
C THR A 154 -17.83 2.16 10.38
N HIS A 155 -18.48 2.96 11.23
CA HIS A 155 -17.86 4.12 11.90
C HIS A 155 -16.55 3.75 12.61
N THR A 156 -16.56 2.69 13.42
CA THR A 156 -15.37 2.24 14.15
C THR A 156 -14.26 1.79 13.20
N TYR A 157 -14.61 1.10 12.12
CA TYR A 157 -13.66 0.61 11.12
C TYR A 157 -13.00 1.77 10.34
N ALA A 158 -13.81 2.72 9.85
CA ALA A 158 -13.35 3.90 9.14
C ALA A 158 -12.46 4.79 10.03
N ARG A 159 -12.86 4.97 11.30
CA ARG A 159 -12.08 5.73 12.28
C ARG A 159 -10.70 5.11 12.50
N ILE A 160 -10.63 3.78 12.69
CA ILE A 160 -9.35 3.08 12.88
C ILE A 160 -8.47 3.26 11.65
N ILE A 161 -8.98 3.02 10.44
CA ILE A 161 -8.18 3.15 9.20
C ILE A 161 -7.66 4.57 9.00
N LEU A 162 -8.51 5.59 9.19
CA LEU A 162 -8.11 6.99 9.03
C LEU A 162 -7.10 7.42 10.10
N CYS A 163 -7.24 6.95 11.34
CA CYS A 163 -6.25 7.21 12.39
C CYS A 163 -4.90 6.51 12.12
N PHE A 164 -4.92 5.34 11.47
CA PHE A 164 -3.72 4.58 11.11
C PHE A 164 -3.08 5.02 9.78
N SER A 165 -3.77 5.86 9.00
CA SER A 165 -3.30 6.47 7.75
C SER A 165 -1.85 6.98 7.79
N PRO A 166 -1.41 7.81 8.76
CA PRO A 166 -0.02 8.27 8.82
C PRO A 166 0.98 7.13 8.93
N PHE A 167 0.72 6.13 9.78
CA PHE A 167 1.61 4.98 9.91
C PHE A 167 1.69 4.19 8.61
N PHE A 168 0.55 4.03 7.93
CA PHE A 168 0.46 3.34 6.66
C PHE A 168 1.26 4.05 5.55
N MET A 169 1.16 5.37 5.44
CA MET A 169 1.92 6.15 4.45
C MET A 169 3.42 6.17 4.75
N LEU A 170 3.81 6.20 6.03
CA LEU A 170 5.21 6.16 6.43
C LEU A 170 5.86 4.79 6.20
N ASN A 171 5.11 3.69 6.25
CA ASN A 171 5.63 2.35 6.02
C ASN A 171 6.36 2.22 4.67
N LEU A 172 5.89 2.94 3.64
CA LEU A 172 6.49 2.95 2.30
C LEU A 172 7.89 3.59 2.26
N HIS A 173 8.28 4.36 3.27
CA HIS A 173 9.59 4.99 3.36
C HIS A 173 10.63 4.10 4.08
N LEU A 174 10.18 3.06 4.80
CA LEU A 174 11.05 2.19 5.58
C LEU A 174 12.15 1.48 4.77
N PRO A 175 11.94 1.06 3.50
CA PRO A 175 12.99 0.44 2.70
C PRO A 175 14.20 1.34 2.38
N LEU A 176 14.11 2.64 2.66
CA LEU A 176 15.16 3.64 2.36
C LEU A 176 16.10 3.93 3.54
N LEU A 177 15.70 3.54 4.76
CA LEU A 177 16.50 3.62 5.99
C LEU A 177 17.52 2.48 6.05
#